data_AF-A0A8H4QFK5-F1
#
_entry.id   AF-A0A8H4QFK5-F1
#
_cell.length_a   1.000
_cell.length_b   1.000
_cell.length_c   1.000
_cell.angle_alpha   90.00
_cell.angle_beta   90.00
_cell.angle_gamma   90.00
#
_symmetry.space_group_name_H-M   'P 1'
#
loop_
_entity.id
_entity.type
_entity.pdbx_description
1 polymer ?
#
loop_
_entity_poly.entity_id
_entity_poly.type
_entity_poly.pdbx_seq_one_letter_code
_entity_poly.pdbx_strand_id
1 'polypeptide(L)'
;MAPTVAEDTVPLMLQEKEESQFKENELRVVDIVVVQPTLAEEAPVKRCRAFIFRRVTYYWILVFSQFLQASLCVGTYAVIAAEKAKNKDIKTDRDAETGLLASGIYSFMAMIYAIVMLVSHYNGEKSKINAGRHVAFARTCLFMAGINFFFFYRRVLTASSRGQLGASHCVKEFFVPAAAVLLWVSFLAGGAAAFITKRAAKRALGTAMVQDPNHRVPAWTLATTDEVNGIQLA
;
A
#
# COMPACT_ATOMS: atom_id res chain seq x y z
N MET A 1 87.55 -7.11 10.07
CA MET A 1 86.79 -6.42 11.13
C MET A 1 85.33 -6.41 10.73
N ALA A 2 84.49 -7.14 11.47
CA ALA A 2 83.02 -7.08 11.41
C ALA A 2 82.51 -5.86 12.23
N PRO A 3 81.23 -5.44 12.11
CA PRO A 3 80.06 -6.18 12.65
C PRO A 3 78.94 -6.39 11.59
N THR A 4 78.28 -7.55 11.45
CA THR A 4 77.12 -8.15 12.18
C THR A 4 75.79 -7.37 12.16
N VAL A 5 74.69 -8.15 11.98
CA VAL A 5 73.24 -7.97 12.28
C VAL A 5 72.36 -8.05 11.01
N ALA A 6 71.73 -9.19 10.69
CA ALA A 6 70.44 -9.81 11.15
C ALA A 6 69.29 -9.48 10.18
N GLU A 7 68.71 -10.45 9.49
CA GLU A 7 67.51 -11.24 9.85
C GLU A 7 66.21 -10.41 9.89
N ASP A 8 65.24 -10.88 9.11
CA ASP A 8 63.79 -10.69 9.21
C ASP A 8 63.22 -9.28 9.44
N THR A 9 62.39 -8.82 8.50
CA THR A 9 61.12 -8.14 8.81
C THR A 9 60.28 -7.97 7.55
N VAL A 10 59.48 -8.98 7.23
CA VAL A 10 58.25 -8.80 6.45
C VAL A 10 57.27 -8.04 7.35
N PRO A 11 56.61 -6.97 6.86
CA PRO A 11 55.83 -6.10 7.74
C PRO A 11 54.59 -6.79 8.29
N LEU A 12 54.54 -6.85 9.61
CA LEU A 12 53.51 -7.40 10.51
C LEU A 12 52.16 -6.63 10.46
N MET A 13 51.77 -6.06 9.32
CA MET A 13 50.56 -5.23 9.17
C MET A 13 49.39 -5.93 8.47
N LEU A 14 49.52 -7.22 8.16
CA LEU A 14 48.42 -8.01 7.56
C LEU A 14 47.65 -8.86 8.58
N GLN A 15 48.22 -9.18 9.75
CA GLN A 15 47.57 -10.07 10.73
C GLN A 15 46.49 -9.38 11.59
N GLU A 16 46.61 -8.09 11.91
CA GLU A 16 45.59 -7.40 12.74
C GLU A 16 44.26 -7.15 12.01
N LYS A 17 44.26 -7.13 10.67
CA LYS A 17 43.02 -6.95 9.88
C LYS A 17 42.20 -8.24 9.74
N GLU A 18 42.83 -9.41 9.80
CA GLU A 18 42.10 -10.68 9.75
C GLU A 18 41.54 -11.09 11.12
N GLU A 19 42.25 -10.86 12.22
CA GLU A 19 41.73 -11.18 13.56
C GLU A 19 40.57 -10.28 14.00
N SER A 20 40.53 -9.02 13.55
CA SER A 20 39.42 -8.11 13.82
C SER A 20 38.16 -8.46 13.02
N GLN A 21 38.30 -8.97 11.79
CA GLN A 21 37.16 -9.48 11.00
C GLN A 21 36.65 -10.84 11.50
N PHE A 22 37.53 -11.68 12.05
CA PHE A 22 37.12 -12.98 12.60
C PHE A 22 36.32 -12.84 13.91
N LYS A 23 36.71 -11.91 14.80
CA LYS A 23 35.95 -11.63 16.04
C LYS A 23 34.60 -10.96 15.78
N GLU A 24 34.48 -10.11 14.75
CA GLU A 24 33.19 -9.50 14.38
C GLU A 24 32.24 -10.51 13.70
N ASN A 25 32.78 -11.53 13.04
CA ASN A 25 32.00 -12.64 12.50
C ASN A 25 31.61 -13.69 13.56
N GLU A 26 32.47 -14.02 14.54
CA GLU A 26 32.06 -14.89 15.65
C GLU A 26 30.97 -14.24 16.51
N LEU A 27 31.01 -12.92 16.74
CA LEU A 27 29.94 -12.23 17.47
C LEU A 27 28.61 -12.19 16.70
N ARG A 28 28.63 -12.29 15.36
CA ARG A 28 27.41 -12.42 14.54
C ARG A 28 26.91 -13.85 14.36
N VAL A 29 27.78 -14.85 14.54
CA VAL A 29 27.38 -16.27 14.46
C VAL A 29 26.83 -16.77 15.80
N VAL A 30 27.18 -16.16 16.92
CA VAL A 30 26.68 -16.55 18.25
C VAL A 30 25.24 -16.06 18.54
N ASP A 31 24.70 -15.09 17.80
CA ASP A 31 23.25 -14.82 17.81
C ASP A 31 22.44 -15.85 16.99
N ILE A 32 23.12 -16.82 16.35
CA ILE A 32 22.51 -17.96 15.63
C ILE A 32 22.88 -19.27 16.35
N VAL A 33 22.79 -19.32 17.68
CA VAL A 33 22.82 -20.59 18.41
C VAL A 33 21.76 -20.58 19.51
N VAL A 34 20.67 -21.32 19.21
CA VAL A 34 19.79 -22.00 20.17
C VAL A 34 18.85 -21.08 20.97
N VAL A 35 17.83 -20.58 20.29
CA VAL A 35 16.50 -20.52 20.92
C VAL A 35 15.84 -21.87 20.71
N GLN A 36 15.76 -22.62 21.81
CA GLN A 36 15.08 -23.91 22.00
C GLN A 36 13.85 -24.15 21.08
N PRO A 37 13.77 -25.32 20.44
CA PRO A 37 12.60 -25.76 19.69
C PRO A 37 11.60 -26.45 20.64
N THR A 38 10.80 -25.69 21.38
CA THR A 38 9.64 -26.26 22.10
C THR A 38 8.40 -25.36 22.18
N LEU A 39 8.44 -24.14 21.62
CA LEU A 39 7.29 -23.22 21.52
C LEU A 39 7.15 -22.56 20.13
N ALA A 40 7.97 -23.00 19.16
CA ALA A 40 8.18 -22.34 17.89
C ALA A 40 7.13 -22.66 16.80
N GLU A 41 6.22 -23.61 17.02
CA GLU A 41 5.25 -24.02 16.00
C GLU A 41 3.99 -23.10 15.98
N GLU A 42 3.64 -22.49 17.12
CA GLU A 42 2.51 -21.54 17.17
C GLU A 42 2.87 -20.11 16.72
N ALA A 43 4.14 -19.73 16.78
CA ALA A 43 4.63 -18.40 16.43
C ALA A 43 4.53 -18.05 14.92
N PRO A 44 4.87 -18.94 13.95
CA PRO A 44 4.78 -18.65 12.52
C PRO A 44 3.32 -18.53 12.07
N VAL A 45 2.42 -19.39 12.59
CA VAL A 45 0.98 -19.34 12.27
C VAL A 45 0.33 -18.05 12.78
N LYS A 46 0.66 -17.60 14.00
CA LYS A 46 0.16 -16.33 14.55
C LYS A 46 0.67 -15.11 13.75
N ARG A 47 1.93 -15.10 13.30
CA ARG A 47 2.49 -14.03 12.45
C ARG A 47 1.86 -13.99 11.06
N CYS A 48 1.64 -15.16 10.44
CA CYS A 48 0.97 -15.33 9.16
C CYS A 48 -0.46 -14.77 9.20
N ARG A 49 -1.25 -15.18 10.20
CA ARG A 49 -2.63 -14.67 10.41
C ARG A 49 -2.66 -13.16 10.63
N ALA A 50 -1.75 -12.61 11.44
CA ALA A 50 -1.67 -11.18 11.68
C ALA A 50 -1.31 -10.38 10.40
N PHE A 51 -0.49 -10.95 9.52
CA PHE A 51 -0.13 -10.33 8.24
C PHE A 51 -1.29 -10.31 7.25
N ILE A 52 -1.97 -11.46 7.08
CA ILE A 52 -3.18 -11.59 6.24
C ILE A 52 -4.25 -10.61 6.72
N PHE A 53 -4.49 -10.59 8.04
CA PHE A 53 -5.44 -9.69 8.66
C PHE A 53 -5.13 -8.23 8.33
N ARG A 54 -3.88 -7.77 8.54
CA ARG A 54 -3.47 -6.40 8.23
C ARG A 54 -3.70 -6.03 6.77
N ARG A 55 -3.30 -6.88 5.81
CA ARG A 55 -3.48 -6.61 4.37
C ARG A 55 -4.97 -6.54 4.00
N VAL A 56 -5.78 -7.46 4.51
CA VAL A 56 -7.24 -7.49 4.30
C VAL A 56 -7.91 -6.26 4.90
N THR A 57 -7.48 -5.80 6.07
CA THR A 57 -7.99 -4.58 6.69
C THR A 57 -7.85 -3.36 5.76
N TYR A 58 -6.70 -3.17 5.09
CA TYR A 58 -6.53 -2.04 4.18
C TYR A 58 -7.42 -2.12 2.94
N TYR A 59 -7.67 -3.33 2.41
CA TYR A 59 -8.64 -3.49 1.32
C TYR A 59 -10.07 -3.22 1.78
N TRP A 60 -10.45 -3.63 2.98
CA TRP A 60 -11.75 -3.25 3.56
C TRP A 60 -11.87 -1.75 3.77
N ILE A 61 -10.84 -1.08 4.30
CA ILE A 61 -10.81 0.37 4.44
C ILE A 61 -11.02 1.03 3.07
N LEU A 62 -10.34 0.56 2.02
CA LEU A 62 -10.55 1.04 0.66
C LEU A 62 -11.99 0.86 0.18
N VAL A 63 -12.58 -0.33 0.38
CA VAL A 63 -13.98 -0.59 -0.01
C VAL A 63 -14.94 0.36 0.70
N PHE A 64 -14.86 0.45 2.03
CA PHE A 64 -15.76 1.29 2.82
C PHE A 64 -15.57 2.78 2.52
N SER A 65 -14.32 3.25 2.42
CA SER A 65 -14.06 4.66 2.12
C SER A 65 -14.54 5.06 0.73
N GLN A 66 -14.34 4.21 -0.29
CA GLN A 66 -14.83 4.48 -1.64
C GLN A 66 -16.36 4.37 -1.74
N PHE A 67 -16.98 3.44 -1.00
CA PHE A 67 -18.43 3.34 -0.90
C PHE A 67 -19.03 4.60 -0.28
N LEU A 68 -18.55 5.01 0.90
CA LEU A 68 -18.99 6.24 1.57
C LEU A 68 -18.76 7.47 0.71
N GLN A 69 -17.63 7.53 0.00
CA GLN A 69 -17.33 8.61 -0.93
C GLN A 69 -18.35 8.68 -2.06
N ALA A 70 -18.67 7.55 -2.70
CA ALA A 70 -19.69 7.47 -3.74
C ALA A 70 -21.06 7.89 -3.19
N SER A 71 -21.44 7.41 -2.00
CA SER A 71 -22.69 7.79 -1.34
C SER A 71 -22.77 9.29 -1.05
N LEU A 72 -21.69 9.90 -0.56
CA LEU A 72 -21.64 11.35 -0.32
C LEU A 72 -21.70 12.16 -1.61
N CYS A 73 -21.05 11.70 -2.68
CA CYS A 73 -21.16 12.34 -3.99
C CYS A 73 -22.60 12.27 -4.51
N VAL A 74 -23.23 11.09 -4.49
CA VAL A 74 -24.63 10.93 -4.92
C VAL A 74 -25.58 11.76 -4.05
N GLY A 75 -25.41 11.72 -2.73
CA GLY A 75 -26.23 12.50 -1.79
C GLY A 75 -26.08 14.00 -1.99
N THR A 76 -24.85 14.49 -2.19
CA THR A 76 -24.58 15.91 -2.48
C THR A 76 -25.25 16.34 -3.79
N TYR A 77 -25.15 15.52 -4.84
CA TYR A 77 -25.80 15.78 -6.12
C TYR A 77 -27.33 15.87 -5.96
N ALA A 78 -27.91 14.92 -5.23
CA ALA A 78 -29.36 14.89 -4.98
C ALA A 78 -29.84 16.13 -4.23
N VAL A 79 -29.09 16.60 -3.22
CA VAL A 79 -29.41 17.83 -2.49
C VAL A 79 -29.36 19.05 -3.41
N ILE A 80 -28.30 19.19 -4.21
CA ILE A 80 -28.18 20.30 -5.18
C ILE A 80 -29.36 20.28 -6.18
N ALA A 81 -29.70 19.10 -6.70
CA ALA A 81 -30.82 18.95 -7.63
C ALA A 81 -32.16 19.32 -6.98
N ALA A 82 -32.39 18.92 -5.73
CA ALA A 82 -33.60 19.26 -4.97
C ALA A 82 -33.68 20.77 -4.68
N GLU A 83 -32.56 21.42 -4.36
CA GLU A 83 -32.52 22.87 -4.12
C GLU A 83 -32.77 23.66 -5.40
N LYS A 84 -32.22 23.25 -6.54
CA LYS A 84 -32.52 23.83 -7.86
C LYS A 84 -33.99 23.67 -8.25
N ALA A 85 -34.60 22.53 -7.91
CA ALA A 85 -36.02 22.30 -8.18
C ALA A 85 -36.92 23.24 -7.36
N LYS A 86 -36.53 23.56 -6.12
CA LYS A 86 -37.23 24.52 -5.26
C LYS A 86 -36.99 25.97 -5.67
N ASN A 87 -35.74 26.32 -6.00
CA ASN A 87 -35.31 27.68 -6.29
C ASN A 87 -34.64 27.74 -7.68
N LYS A 88 -35.41 28.16 -8.69
CA LYS A 88 -34.95 28.22 -10.10
C LYS A 88 -33.83 29.23 -10.35
N ASP A 89 -33.58 30.14 -9.41
CA ASP A 89 -32.53 31.17 -9.52
C ASP A 89 -31.14 30.68 -9.05
N ILE A 90 -31.05 29.49 -8.45
CA ILE A 90 -29.78 28.91 -8.01
C ILE A 90 -28.97 28.46 -9.23
N LYS A 91 -28.00 29.29 -9.62
CA LYS A 91 -26.98 28.94 -10.61
C LYS A 91 -25.82 28.24 -9.91
N THR A 92 -25.64 26.96 -10.22
CA THR A 92 -24.47 26.17 -9.79
C THR A 92 -23.45 26.11 -10.93
N ASP A 93 -22.17 26.10 -10.56
CA ASP A 93 -21.08 25.84 -11.51
C ASP A 93 -21.20 24.44 -12.14
N ARG A 94 -21.37 24.39 -13.46
CA ARG A 94 -21.52 23.15 -14.24
C ARG A 94 -20.29 22.25 -14.12
N ASP A 95 -19.11 22.84 -14.00
CA ASP A 95 -17.85 22.10 -13.87
C ASP A 95 -17.76 21.40 -12.51
N ALA A 96 -18.32 22.01 -11.46
CA ALA A 96 -18.40 21.42 -10.13
C ALA A 96 -19.39 20.25 -10.09
N GLU A 97 -20.55 20.38 -10.72
CA GLU A 97 -21.55 19.31 -10.81
C GLU A 97 -21.00 18.11 -11.60
N THR A 98 -20.35 18.38 -12.73
CA THR A 98 -19.69 17.36 -13.55
C THR A 98 -18.56 16.69 -12.76
N GLY A 99 -17.76 17.48 -12.02
CA GLY A 99 -16.71 16.96 -11.15
C GLY A 99 -17.23 16.07 -10.03
N LEU A 100 -18.40 16.37 -9.48
CA LEU A 100 -19.03 15.60 -8.42
C LEU A 100 -19.58 14.26 -8.92
N LEU A 101 -20.24 14.26 -10.08
CA LEU A 101 -20.68 13.03 -10.76
C LEU A 101 -19.48 12.16 -11.15
N ALA A 102 -18.46 12.76 -11.78
CA ALA A 102 -17.24 12.06 -12.17
C ALA A 102 -16.54 11.46 -10.94
N SER A 103 -16.46 12.19 -9.83
CA SER A 103 -15.86 11.69 -8.59
C SER A 103 -16.61 10.48 -8.03
N GLY A 104 -17.94 10.51 -8.04
CA GLY A 104 -18.77 9.38 -7.63
C GLY A 104 -18.52 8.12 -8.48
N ILE A 105 -18.47 8.28 -9.81
CA ILE A 105 -18.19 7.18 -10.75
C ILE A 105 -16.78 6.61 -10.53
N TYR A 106 -15.77 7.47 -10.40
CA TYR A 106 -14.40 7.02 -10.16
C TYR A 106 -14.25 6.29 -8.82
N SER A 107 -14.94 6.76 -7.78
CA SER A 107 -14.97 6.06 -6.49
C SER A 107 -15.65 4.70 -6.59
N PHE A 108 -16.75 4.60 -7.33
CA PHE A 108 -17.42 3.32 -7.57
C PHE A 108 -16.53 2.34 -8.35
N MET A 109 -15.82 2.81 -9.37
CA MET A 109 -14.85 1.99 -10.10
C MET A 109 -13.72 1.52 -9.19
N ALA A 110 -13.13 2.41 -8.38
CA ALA A 110 -12.08 2.05 -7.43
C ALA A 110 -12.58 1.04 -6.37
N MET A 111 -13.84 1.14 -5.96
CA MET A 111 -14.48 0.17 -5.07
C MET A 111 -14.57 -1.21 -5.71
N ILE A 112 -15.00 -1.31 -6.98
CA ILE A 112 -15.05 -2.60 -7.71
C ILE A 112 -13.65 -3.23 -7.77
N TYR A 113 -12.62 -2.46 -8.10
CA TYR A 113 -11.23 -2.94 -8.09
C TYR A 113 -10.82 -3.47 -6.70
N ALA A 114 -11.16 -2.76 -5.63
CA ALA A 114 -10.86 -3.19 -4.27
C ALA A 114 -11.61 -4.49 -3.90
N ILE A 115 -12.87 -4.66 -4.33
CA ILE A 115 -13.65 -5.89 -4.13
C ILE A 115 -13.01 -7.06 -4.87
N VAL A 116 -12.61 -6.88 -6.14
CA VAL A 116 -11.93 -7.93 -6.93
C VAL A 116 -10.66 -8.39 -6.21
N MET A 117 -9.89 -7.45 -5.64
CA MET A 117 -8.70 -7.76 -4.85
C MET A 117 -9.03 -8.53 -3.57
N LEU A 118 -10.09 -8.13 -2.88
CA LEU A 118 -10.56 -8.77 -1.66
C LEU A 118 -10.99 -10.22 -1.95
N VAL A 119 -11.81 -10.44 -2.97
CA VAL A 119 -12.29 -11.76 -3.41
C VAL A 119 -11.13 -12.65 -3.84
N SER A 120 -10.17 -12.10 -4.60
CA SER A 120 -8.98 -12.84 -5.00
C SER A 120 -8.16 -13.30 -3.79
N HIS A 121 -8.14 -12.48 -2.74
CA HIS A 121 -7.46 -12.82 -1.49
C HIS A 121 -8.17 -13.89 -0.68
N TYR A 122 -9.51 -13.84 -0.59
CA TYR A 122 -10.31 -14.86 0.10
C TYR A 122 -10.31 -16.21 -0.62
N ASN A 123 -10.15 -16.23 -1.94
CA ASN A 123 -10.11 -17.47 -2.72
C ASN A 123 -8.76 -18.22 -2.65
N GLY A 124 -7.79 -17.72 -1.87
CA GLY A 124 -6.66 -18.45 -1.26
C GLY A 124 -5.73 -19.24 -2.18
N GLU A 125 -6.23 -20.34 -2.75
CA GLU A 125 -5.46 -21.33 -3.50
C GLU A 125 -5.77 -21.33 -5.01
N LYS A 126 -6.93 -20.80 -5.43
CA LYS A 126 -7.31 -20.78 -6.86
C LYS A 126 -6.77 -19.56 -7.61
N SER A 127 -6.37 -18.52 -6.88
CA SER A 127 -5.90 -17.27 -7.44
C SER A 127 -4.38 -17.31 -7.59
N LYS A 128 -3.88 -17.51 -8.82
CA LYS A 128 -2.45 -17.41 -9.20
C LYS A 128 -1.96 -15.95 -9.21
N ILE A 129 -2.37 -15.14 -8.23
CA ILE A 129 -2.03 -13.73 -8.16
C ILE A 129 -0.79 -13.56 -7.29
N ASN A 130 0.34 -13.33 -7.94
CA ASN A 130 1.60 -13.09 -7.26
C ASN A 130 1.62 -11.70 -6.60
N ALA A 131 2.52 -11.50 -5.64
CA ALA A 131 2.68 -10.25 -4.90
C ALA A 131 2.90 -9.02 -5.81
N GLY A 132 3.58 -9.20 -6.94
CA GLY A 132 3.77 -8.14 -7.94
C GLY A 132 2.45 -7.61 -8.47
N ARG A 133 1.48 -8.49 -8.76
CA ARG A 133 0.14 -8.10 -9.21
C ARG A 133 -0.62 -7.39 -8.10
N HIS A 134 -0.57 -7.89 -6.86
CA HIS A 134 -1.18 -7.20 -5.71
C HIS A 134 -0.64 -5.77 -5.53
N VAL A 135 0.67 -5.59 -5.64
CA VAL A 135 1.31 -4.27 -5.56
C VAL A 135 0.91 -3.38 -6.75
N ALA A 136 0.83 -3.93 -7.96
CA ALA A 136 0.37 -3.20 -9.13
C ALA A 136 -1.07 -2.71 -8.96
N PHE A 137 -1.99 -3.59 -8.54
CA PHE A 137 -3.38 -3.21 -8.28
C PHE A 137 -3.51 -2.16 -7.18
N ALA A 138 -2.82 -2.34 -6.04
CA ALA A 138 -2.86 -1.36 -4.97
C ALA A 138 -2.33 0.01 -5.42
N ARG A 139 -1.31 0.04 -6.30
CA ARG A 139 -0.82 1.27 -6.94
C ARG A 139 -1.83 1.87 -7.92
N THR A 140 -2.54 1.04 -8.69
CA THR A 140 -3.62 1.52 -9.56
C THR A 140 -4.73 2.17 -8.74
N CYS A 141 -5.16 1.55 -7.64
CA CYS A 141 -6.15 2.14 -6.73
C CYS A 141 -5.66 3.48 -6.14
N LEU A 142 -4.40 3.53 -5.70
CA LEU A 142 -3.74 4.77 -5.23
C LEU A 142 -3.77 5.87 -6.31
N PHE A 143 -3.41 5.51 -7.54
CA PHE A 143 -3.37 6.43 -8.68
C PHE A 143 -4.77 6.92 -9.06
N MET A 144 -5.77 6.04 -9.09
CA MET A 144 -7.17 6.42 -9.33
C MET A 144 -7.70 7.34 -8.23
N ALA A 145 -7.39 7.07 -6.96
CA ALA A 145 -7.76 7.96 -5.86
C ALA A 145 -7.10 9.35 -6.00
N GLY A 146 -5.83 9.38 -6.42
CA GLY A 146 -5.11 10.62 -6.72
C GLY A 146 -5.74 11.41 -7.87
N ILE A 147 -6.01 10.76 -9.01
CA ILE A 147 -6.71 11.40 -10.13
C ILE A 147 -8.06 11.94 -9.67
N ASN A 148 -8.82 11.13 -8.92
CA ASN A 148 -10.12 11.52 -8.44
C ASN A 148 -10.06 12.81 -7.62
N PHE A 149 -9.12 12.86 -6.67
CA PHE A 149 -8.91 14.04 -5.85
C PHE A 149 -8.46 15.26 -6.66
N PHE A 150 -7.39 15.14 -7.46
CA PHE A 150 -6.75 16.29 -8.09
C PHE A 150 -7.53 16.85 -9.29
N PHE A 151 -8.21 16.01 -10.07
CA PHE A 151 -8.88 16.44 -11.31
C PHE A 151 -10.38 16.67 -11.14
N PHE A 152 -11.07 15.83 -10.37
CA PHE A 152 -12.53 15.92 -10.23
C PHE A 152 -12.92 16.62 -8.93
N TYR A 153 -12.49 16.09 -7.79
CA TYR A 153 -12.95 16.56 -6.49
C TYR A 153 -12.41 17.95 -6.12
N ARG A 154 -11.20 18.31 -6.56
CA ARG A 154 -10.63 19.65 -6.35
C ARG A 154 -11.52 20.76 -6.92
N ARG A 155 -12.21 20.51 -8.04
CA ARG A 155 -13.15 21.48 -8.63
C ARG A 155 -14.35 21.72 -7.72
N VAL A 156 -14.89 20.65 -7.13
CA VAL A 156 -15.97 20.71 -6.13
C VAL A 156 -15.52 21.51 -4.90
N LEU A 157 -14.32 21.25 -4.38
CA LEU A 157 -13.76 22.00 -3.24
C LEU A 157 -13.63 23.49 -3.56
N THR A 158 -13.14 23.82 -4.75
CA THR A 158 -12.95 25.22 -5.19
C THR A 158 -14.29 25.93 -5.38
N ALA A 159 -15.28 25.26 -5.96
CA ALA A 159 -16.63 25.80 -6.10
C ALA A 159 -17.32 25.96 -4.74
N SER A 160 -17.10 25.04 -3.80
CA SER A 160 -17.61 25.14 -2.43
C SER A 160 -17.04 26.37 -1.71
N SER A 161 -15.71 26.55 -1.74
CA SER A 161 -15.04 27.67 -1.05
C SER A 161 -15.38 29.04 -1.64
N ARG A 162 -15.72 29.09 -2.94
CA ARG A 162 -16.21 30.30 -3.62
C ARG A 162 -17.72 30.53 -3.46
N GLY A 163 -18.44 29.63 -2.77
CA GLY A 163 -19.89 29.69 -2.64
C GLY A 163 -20.67 29.33 -3.90
N GLN A 164 -20.00 28.86 -4.96
CA GLN A 164 -20.53 28.59 -6.31
C GLN A 164 -21.18 27.20 -6.46
N LEU A 165 -21.12 26.36 -5.42
CA LEU A 165 -21.69 25.01 -5.44
C LEU A 165 -23.24 24.98 -5.39
N GLY A 166 -23.89 26.13 -5.18
CA GLY A 166 -25.36 26.23 -5.14
C GLY A 166 -26.04 25.34 -4.09
N ALA A 167 -25.26 24.85 -3.11
CA ALA A 167 -25.70 23.87 -2.12
C ALA A 167 -25.98 24.50 -0.74
N SER A 168 -26.83 23.85 0.06
CA SER A 168 -27.04 24.15 1.49
C SER A 168 -25.74 24.24 2.28
N HIS A 169 -25.81 24.96 3.40
CA HIS A 169 -24.71 25.09 4.37
C HIS A 169 -24.22 23.72 4.86
N CYS A 170 -25.16 22.80 5.15
CA CYS A 170 -24.86 21.45 5.61
C CYS A 170 -23.97 20.68 4.61
N VAL A 171 -24.26 20.79 3.31
CA VAL A 171 -23.46 20.13 2.27
C VAL A 171 -22.05 20.73 2.19
N LYS A 172 -21.94 22.05 2.21
CA LYS A 172 -20.65 22.76 2.07
C LYS A 172 -19.72 22.53 3.25
N GLU A 173 -20.25 22.46 4.46
CA GLU A 173 -19.45 22.33 5.69
C GLU A 173 -19.20 20.89 6.12
N PHE A 174 -20.14 19.97 5.86
CA PHE A 174 -20.00 18.59 6.31
C PHE A 174 -19.70 17.65 5.14
N PHE A 175 -20.55 17.63 4.11
CA PHE A 175 -20.47 16.58 3.10
C PHE A 175 -19.24 16.74 2.22
N VAL A 176 -18.91 17.97 1.82
CA VAL A 176 -17.75 18.25 0.97
C VAL A 176 -16.42 17.96 1.70
N PRO A 177 -16.18 18.45 2.94
CA PRO A 177 -14.96 18.11 3.66
C PRO A 177 -14.88 16.62 4.03
N ALA A 178 -15.98 15.99 4.44
CA ALA A 178 -16.00 14.56 4.75
C ALA A 178 -15.58 13.71 3.54
N ALA A 179 -16.09 14.06 2.36
CA ALA A 179 -15.72 13.38 1.13
C ALA A 179 -14.25 13.63 0.72
N ALA A 180 -13.71 14.83 0.95
CA ALA A 180 -12.27 15.06 0.80
C ALA A 180 -11.44 14.15 1.72
N VAL A 181 -11.82 14.03 2.98
CA VAL A 181 -11.14 13.17 3.97
C VAL A 181 -11.20 11.69 3.55
N LEU A 182 -12.34 11.22 3.07
CA LEU A 182 -12.49 9.83 2.61
C LEU A 182 -11.60 9.51 1.40
N LEU A 183 -11.42 10.45 0.47
CA LEU A 183 -10.45 10.30 -0.62
C LEU A 183 -9.02 10.19 -0.11
N TRP A 184 -8.66 11.00 0.89
CA TRP A 184 -7.35 10.91 1.54
C TRP A 184 -7.14 9.58 2.26
N VAL A 185 -8.15 9.12 3.01
CA VAL A 185 -8.12 7.80 3.67
C VAL A 185 -7.94 6.69 2.63
N SER A 186 -8.67 6.76 1.50
CA SER A 186 -8.54 5.82 0.40
C SER A 186 -7.12 5.82 -0.18
N PHE A 187 -6.56 7.02 -0.42
CA PHE A 187 -5.21 7.19 -0.94
C PHE A 187 -4.17 6.55 0.01
N LEU A 188 -4.22 6.87 1.29
CA LEU A 188 -3.31 6.33 2.29
C LEU A 188 -3.46 4.80 2.47
N ALA A 189 -4.68 4.28 2.44
CA ALA A 189 -4.94 2.85 2.55
C ALA A 189 -4.37 2.07 1.35
N GLY A 190 -4.52 2.60 0.12
CA GLY A 190 -3.90 2.01 -1.08
C GLY A 190 -2.38 1.99 -1.01
N GLY A 191 -1.78 3.09 -0.54
CA GLY A 191 -0.33 3.19 -0.33
C GLY A 191 0.17 2.20 0.73
N ALA A 192 -0.52 2.09 1.85
CA ALA A 192 -0.20 1.17 2.94
C ALA A 192 -0.30 -0.30 2.49
N ALA A 193 -1.38 -0.66 1.78
CA ALA A 193 -1.56 -2.01 1.24
C ALA A 193 -0.41 -2.41 0.28
N ALA A 194 -0.03 -1.50 -0.63
CA ALA A 194 1.09 -1.72 -1.55
C ALA A 194 2.42 -1.87 -0.79
N PHE A 195 2.68 -1.00 0.18
CA PHE A 195 3.91 -1.00 0.96
C PHE A 195 4.06 -2.29 1.78
N ILE A 196 3.01 -2.70 2.49
CA ILE A 196 3.02 -3.91 3.32
C ILE A 196 3.23 -5.15 2.46
N THR A 197 2.53 -5.25 1.33
CA THR A 197 2.67 -6.37 0.40
C THR A 197 4.09 -6.44 -0.17
N LYS A 198 4.63 -5.30 -0.64
CA LYS A 198 6.01 -5.24 -1.18
C LYS A 198 7.05 -5.59 -0.12
N ARG A 199 6.90 -5.09 1.11
CA ARG A 199 7.84 -5.35 2.20
C ARG A 199 7.86 -6.82 2.60
N ALA A 200 6.70 -7.46 2.67
CA ALA A 200 6.62 -8.88 2.99
C ALA A 200 7.17 -9.75 1.86
N ALA A 201 6.83 -9.45 0.61
CA ALA A 201 7.36 -10.18 -0.54
C ALA A 201 8.89 -10.09 -0.66
N LYS A 202 9.46 -8.91 -0.35
CA LYS A 202 10.91 -8.74 -0.28
C LYS A 202 11.57 -9.55 0.84
N ARG A 203 10.87 -9.81 1.94
CA ARG A 203 11.37 -10.67 3.02
C ARG A 203 11.29 -12.14 2.65
N ALA A 204 10.28 -12.55 1.89
CA ALA A 204 10.08 -13.93 1.49
C ALA A 204 11.07 -14.39 0.41
N LEU A 205 11.20 -13.64 -0.69
CA LEU A 205 12.01 -14.06 -1.85
C LEU A 205 13.22 -13.15 -2.14
N GLY A 206 13.40 -12.06 -1.40
CA GLY A 206 14.50 -11.12 -1.63
C GLY A 206 14.30 -10.22 -2.86
N THR A 207 15.38 -9.54 -3.26
CA THR A 207 15.37 -8.56 -4.36
C THR A 207 16.21 -8.97 -5.56
N ALA A 208 16.75 -10.19 -5.57
CA ALA A 208 17.51 -10.72 -6.70
C ALA A 208 16.65 -10.74 -7.97
N MET A 209 17.26 -10.48 -9.13
CA MET A 209 16.56 -10.56 -10.41
C MET A 209 16.50 -12.01 -10.86
N VAL A 210 15.29 -12.53 -11.09
CA VAL A 210 15.01 -13.90 -11.52
C VAL A 210 14.44 -13.87 -12.94
N GLN A 211 14.67 -14.93 -13.69
CA GLN A 211 14.22 -15.05 -15.07
C GLN A 211 12.75 -15.51 -15.08
N ASP A 212 11.84 -14.61 -15.46
CA ASP A 212 10.46 -14.92 -15.85
C ASP A 212 10.49 -15.23 -17.37
N PRO A 213 9.56 -16.02 -17.94
CA PRO A 213 9.69 -16.62 -19.28
C PRO A 213 10.08 -15.65 -20.41
N ASN A 214 9.76 -14.36 -20.27
CA ASN A 214 10.03 -13.33 -21.27
C ASN A 214 10.90 -12.16 -20.77
N HIS A 215 11.19 -12.05 -19.47
CA HIS A 215 11.90 -10.90 -18.91
C HIS A 215 12.49 -11.18 -17.52
N ARG A 216 13.50 -10.41 -17.11
CA ARG A 216 14.01 -10.47 -15.73
C ARG A 216 13.17 -9.60 -14.81
N VAL A 217 12.64 -10.18 -13.75
CA VAL A 217 11.86 -9.49 -12.72
C VAL A 217 12.47 -9.70 -11.34
N PRO A 218 12.28 -8.77 -10.39
CA PRO A 218 12.71 -9.00 -9.02
C PRO A 218 11.99 -10.20 -8.40
N ALA A 219 12.69 -11.07 -7.68
CA ALA A 219 12.14 -12.29 -7.08
C ALA A 219 10.86 -12.01 -6.26
N TRP A 220 10.83 -10.94 -5.48
CA TRP A 220 9.65 -10.54 -4.69
C TRP A 220 8.37 -10.34 -5.53
N THR A 221 8.44 -10.02 -6.83
CA THR A 221 7.22 -9.85 -7.63
C THR A 221 6.54 -11.19 -7.91
N LEU A 222 7.31 -12.28 -7.90
CA LEU A 222 6.82 -13.64 -8.12
C LEU A 222 6.31 -14.30 -6.83
N ALA A 223 6.55 -13.68 -5.68
CA ALA A 223 6.18 -14.25 -4.39
C ALA A 223 4.69 -14.59 -4.35
N THR A 224 4.39 -15.85 -4.08
CA THR A 224 3.00 -16.33 -3.97
C THR A 224 2.37 -15.79 -2.69
N THR A 225 1.04 -15.82 -2.62
CA THR A 225 0.34 -15.44 -1.39
C THR A 225 0.84 -16.25 -0.20
N ASP A 226 1.15 -17.53 -0.40
CA ASP A 226 1.61 -18.46 0.63
C ASP A 226 3.04 -18.18 1.11
N GLU A 227 3.95 -17.87 0.19
CA GLU A 227 5.33 -17.46 0.51
C GLU A 227 5.35 -16.11 1.26
N VAL A 228 4.53 -15.16 0.82
CA VAL A 228 4.40 -13.85 1.48
C VAL A 228 3.75 -13.98 2.87
N ASN A 229 2.87 -14.97 3.04
CA ASN A 229 2.22 -15.29 4.30
C ASN A 229 3.12 -16.11 5.23
N GLY A 230 4.24 -16.68 4.74
CA GLY A 230 5.14 -17.51 5.53
C GLY A 230 4.62 -18.93 5.78
N ILE A 231 3.78 -19.45 4.88
CA ILE A 231 3.17 -20.79 4.98
C ILE A 231 4.14 -21.89 4.50
N GLN A 232 5.23 -21.54 3.79
CA GLN A 232 6.20 -22.49 3.22
C GLN A 232 7.57 -22.55 3.93
N LEU A 233 7.66 -22.17 5.20
CA LEU A 233 8.82 -22.54 6.03
C LEU A 233 8.44 -23.68 6.96
N ALA A 234 8.32 -24.88 6.38
CA ALA A 234 8.41 -26.17 7.04
C ALA A 234 9.11 -27.14 6.09
#